data_AF-A0A080MK20-F1
#
_entry.id   AF-A0A080MK20-F1
#
_cell.length_a   1.000
_cell.length_b   1.000
_cell.length_c   1.000
_cell.angle_alpha   90.00
_cell.angle_beta   90.00
_cell.angle_gamma   90.00
#
_symmetry.space_group_name_H-M   'P 1'
#
loop_
_entity.id
_entity.type
_entity.pdbx_description
1 polymer ?
#
loop_
_entity_poly.entity_id
_entity_poly.type
_entity_poly.pdbx_seq_one_letter_code
_entity_poly.pdbx_strand_id
1 'polypeptide(L)'
;MKTPMILPWLASKTGVSDHRAEELWRAACRQAEWFTGKRDDSSYWGVVLQNLLDLLEQERLRAYPLLVWPSLLMQGGLQYWSLLTQHWLLAASRSLQSGRQR
;
A
#
# COMPACT_ATOMS: atom_id res chain seq x y z
N MET A 1 5.06 1.46 27.15
CA MET A 1 6.24 1.31 26.27
C MET A 1 6.39 2.57 25.46
N LYS A 2 7.62 2.99 25.12
CA LYS A 2 7.82 4.10 24.17
C LYS A 2 7.28 3.69 22.80
N THR A 3 6.45 4.55 22.22
CA THR A 3 6.00 4.43 20.83
C THR A 3 7.20 4.72 19.92
N PRO A 4 7.50 3.88 18.93
CA PRO A 4 8.65 4.08 18.06
C PRO A 4 8.41 5.29 17.16
N MET A 5 9.46 6.06 16.89
CA MET A 5 9.40 7.26 16.03
C MET A 5 8.96 6.95 14.59
N ILE A 6 9.02 5.70 14.16
CA ILE A 6 8.57 5.29 12.82
C ILE A 6 7.04 5.24 12.69
N LEU A 7 6.34 5.23 13.82
CA LEU A 7 4.90 4.96 13.85
C LEU A 7 4.03 6.05 13.19
N PRO A 8 4.30 7.36 13.39
CA PRO A 8 3.58 8.42 12.66
C PRO A 8 3.78 8.33 11.14
N TRP A 9 4.99 7.96 10.70
CA TRP A 9 5.27 7.73 9.28
C TRP A 9 4.48 6.54 8.74
N LEU A 10 4.38 5.46 9.53
CA LEU A 10 3.64 4.26 9.16
C LEU A 10 2.11 4.51 9.11
N ALA A 11 1.59 5.29 10.06
CA ALA A 11 0.20 5.74 10.10
C ALA A 11 -0.16 6.57 8.85
N SER A 12 0.68 7.58 8.55
CA SER A 12 0.54 8.42 7.34
C SER A 12 0.56 7.60 6.05
N LYS A 13 1.44 6.58 5.97
CA LYS A 13 1.57 5.72 4.78
C LYS A 13 0.35 4.83 4.56
N THR A 14 -0.34 4.44 5.63
CA THR A 14 -1.48 3.51 5.57
C THR A 14 -2.84 4.23 5.56
N GLY A 15 -2.85 5.55 5.78
CA GLY A 15 -4.07 6.35 5.85
C GLY A 15 -4.85 6.13 7.15
N VAL A 16 -4.18 5.61 8.18
CA VAL A 16 -4.75 5.32 9.50
C VAL A 16 -4.46 6.50 10.43
N SER A 17 -5.40 6.87 11.30
CA SER A 17 -5.18 7.96 12.27
C SER A 17 -4.09 7.61 13.28
N ASP A 18 -3.35 8.62 13.77
CA ASP A 18 -2.26 8.42 14.73
C ASP A 18 -2.71 7.68 15.99
N HIS A 19 -3.89 8.02 16.52
CA HIS A 19 -4.49 7.34 17.66
C HIS A 19 -4.70 5.85 17.39
N ARG A 20 -5.19 5.50 16.19
CA ARG A 20 -5.46 4.12 15.82
C ARG A 20 -4.16 3.34 15.61
N ALA A 21 -3.15 3.97 15.01
CA ALA A 21 -1.82 3.38 14.89
C ALA A 21 -1.18 3.08 16.26
N GLU A 22 -1.37 3.95 17.26
CA GLU A 22 -0.93 3.67 18.63
C GLU A 22 -1.65 2.48 19.26
N GLU A 23 -2.95 2.35 19.05
CA GLU A 23 -3.72 1.19 19.53
C GLU A 23 -3.21 -0.12 18.90
N LEU A 24 -2.97 -0.12 17.59
CA LEU A 24 -2.44 -1.27 16.86
C LEU A 24 -1.03 -1.64 17.32
N TRP A 25 -0.20 -0.65 17.65
CA TRP A 25 1.12 -0.88 18.24
C TRP A 25 1.06 -1.57 19.59
N ARG A 26 0.17 -1.10 20.48
CA ARG A 26 -0.04 -1.76 21.78
C ARG A 26 -0.58 -3.18 21.61
N ALA A 27 -1.42 -3.43 20.60
CA ALA A 27 -1.89 -4.76 20.26
C ALA A 27 -0.76 -5.66 19.75
N ALA A 28 0.06 -5.18 18.82
CA ALA A 28 1.21 -5.92 18.27
C ALA A 28 2.24 -6.29 19.35
N CYS A 29 2.55 -5.38 20.28
CA CYS A 29 3.41 -5.68 21.43
C CYS A 29 2.83 -6.77 22.33
N ARG A 30 1.53 -6.70 22.67
CA ARG A 30 0.87 -7.73 23.49
C ARG A 30 0.87 -9.10 22.79
N GLN A 31 0.64 -9.11 21.48
CA GLN A 31 0.67 -10.33 20.68
C GLN A 31 2.06 -10.96 20.69
N ALA A 32 3.11 -10.15 20.46
CA ALA A 32 4.48 -10.62 20.49
C ALA A 32 4.94 -11.06 21.89
N GLU A 33 4.46 -10.42 22.95
CA GLU A 33 4.73 -10.84 24.33
C GLU A 33 4.14 -12.22 24.62
N TRP A 34 2.94 -12.48 24.12
CA TRP A 34 2.29 -13.79 24.23
C TRP A 34 3.07 -14.89 23.48
N PHE A 35 3.61 -14.57 22.30
CA PHE A 35 4.36 -15.55 21.49
C PHE A 35 5.80 -15.79 21.97
N THR A 36 6.53 -14.75 22.35
CA THR A 36 7.98 -14.84 22.56
C THR A 36 8.35 -14.94 24.04
N GLY A 37 7.51 -14.46 24.97
CA GLY A 37 7.74 -14.54 26.43
C GLY A 37 8.98 -13.80 26.96
N LYS A 38 9.88 -13.34 26.08
CA LYS A 38 11.12 -12.61 26.38
C LYS A 38 11.16 -11.33 25.54
N ARG A 39 11.34 -10.18 26.21
CA ARG A 39 11.23 -8.83 25.63
C ARG A 39 12.56 -8.27 25.09
N ASP A 40 13.67 -8.98 25.31
CA ASP A 40 15.03 -8.47 25.10
C ASP A 40 15.71 -8.98 23.82
N ASP A 41 15.09 -9.89 23.07
CA ASP A 41 15.72 -10.43 21.87
C ASP A 41 15.38 -9.59 20.62
N SER A 42 16.35 -9.42 19.72
CA SER A 42 16.12 -8.82 18.40
C SER A 42 14.98 -9.50 17.63
N SER A 43 14.79 -10.81 17.85
CA SER A 43 13.70 -11.60 17.31
C SER A 43 12.33 -11.08 17.76
N TYR A 44 12.19 -10.64 19.02
CA TYR A 44 10.94 -10.08 19.54
C TYR A 44 10.52 -8.83 18.76
N TRP A 45 11.44 -7.91 18.50
CA TRP A 45 11.15 -6.69 17.74
C TRP A 45 10.79 -6.98 16.28
N GLY A 46 11.40 -8.01 15.68
CA GLY A 46 11.02 -8.50 14.35
C GLY A 46 9.57 -9.02 14.32
N VAL A 47 9.16 -9.79 15.33
CA VAL A 47 7.78 -10.31 15.45
C VAL A 47 6.78 -9.19 15.71
N VAL A 48 7.10 -8.23 16.58
CA VAL A 48 6.25 -7.03 16.81
C VAL A 48 6.02 -6.28 15.51
N LEU A 49 7.07 -6.06 14.72
CA LEU A 49 6.97 -5.29 13.47
C LEU A 49 6.14 -6.03 12.42
N GLN A 50 6.30 -7.35 12.29
CA GLN A 50 5.47 -8.15 11.39
C GLN A 50 3.99 -8.12 11.80
N ASN A 51 3.69 -8.31 13.09
CA ASN A 51 2.32 -8.24 13.59
C ASN A 51 1.68 -6.85 13.36
N LEU A 52 2.46 -5.78 13.52
CA LEU A 52 2.00 -4.42 13.24
C LEU A 52 1.65 -4.23 11.76
N LEU A 53 2.47 -4.73 10.85
CA LEU A 53 2.23 -4.62 9.41
C LEU A 53 0.98 -5.40 8.99
N ASP A 54 0.79 -6.61 9.52
CA ASP A 54 -0.42 -7.41 9.28
C ASP A 54 -1.68 -6.69 9.76
N LEU A 55 -1.67 -6.17 10.99
CA LEU A 55 -2.79 -5.41 11.55
C LEU A 55 -3.11 -4.15 10.74
N LEU A 56 -2.09 -3.43 10.25
CA LEU A 56 -2.28 -2.26 9.40
C LEU A 56 -2.85 -2.62 8.03
N GLU A 57 -2.44 -3.76 7.45
CA GLU A 57 -3.00 -4.25 6.20
C GLU A 57 -4.47 -4.65 6.38
N GLN A 58 -4.82 -5.32 7.47
CA GLN A 58 -6.22 -5.63 7.78
C GLN A 58 -7.06 -4.36 7.96
N GLU A 59 -6.54 -3.36 8.67
CA GLU A 59 -7.25 -2.09 8.85
C GLU A 59 -7.41 -1.35 7.52
N ARG A 60 -6.41 -1.40 6.63
CA ARG A 60 -6.50 -0.89 5.26
C ARG A 60 -7.59 -1.60 4.47
N LEU A 61 -7.61 -2.93 4.48
CA LEU A 61 -8.66 -3.71 3.79
C LEU A 61 -10.06 -3.41 4.35
N ARG A 62 -10.16 -3.12 5.64
CA ARG A 62 -11.41 -2.73 6.28
C ARG A 62 -11.86 -1.32 5.87
N ALA A 63 -10.92 -0.39 5.71
CA ALA A 63 -11.19 0.98 5.29
C ALA A 63 -11.55 1.10 3.80
N TYR A 64 -11.05 0.18 2.95
CA TYR A 64 -11.40 0.10 1.54
C TYR A 64 -12.39 -1.04 1.28
N PRO A 65 -13.71 -0.82 1.39
CA PRO A 65 -14.68 -1.86 1.09
C PRO A 65 -14.56 -2.29 -0.38
N LEU A 66 -14.91 -3.54 -0.65
CA LEU A 66 -14.90 -4.23 -1.95
C LEU A 66 -15.64 -3.47 -3.08
N LEU A 67 -16.43 -2.45 -2.75
CA LEU A 67 -17.07 -1.55 -3.72
C LEU A 67 -16.13 -0.50 -4.36
N VAL A 68 -14.97 -0.21 -3.76
CA VAL A 68 -13.99 0.78 -4.30
C VAL A 68 -13.02 0.14 -5.30
N TRP A 69 -12.87 -1.19 -5.25
CA TRP A 69 -12.01 -1.96 -6.15
C TRP A 69 -12.40 -1.81 -7.64
N PRO A 70 -13.68 -1.88 -8.04
CA PRO A 70 -14.08 -1.60 -9.42
C PRO A 70 -13.69 -0.20 -9.88
N SER A 71 -13.85 0.83 -9.04
CA SER A 71 -13.50 2.20 -9.40
C SER A 71 -11.98 2.46 -9.49
N LEU A 72 -11.19 1.82 -8.62
CA LEU A 72 -9.72 1.92 -8.67
C LEU A 72 -9.14 1.17 -9.88
N LEU A 73 -9.71 0.00 -10.24
CA LEU A 73 -9.37 -0.70 -11.47
C LEU A 73 -9.74 0.12 -12.71
N MET A 74 -10.89 0.80 -12.69
CA MET A 74 -11.27 1.73 -13.76
C MET A 74 -10.30 2.91 -13.89
N GLN A 75 -9.83 3.47 -12.77
CA GLN A 75 -8.84 4.57 -12.78
C GLN A 75 -7.47 4.14 -13.31
N GLY A 76 -6.98 2.95 -12.91
CA GLY A 76 -5.71 2.40 -13.41
C GLY A 76 -5.78 1.99 -14.89
N GLY A 77 -6.93 1.48 -15.34
CA GLY A 77 -7.17 1.15 -16.73
C GLY A 77 -7.06 2.37 -17.65
N LEU A 78 -7.68 3.49 -17.29
CA LEU A 78 -7.66 4.71 -18.12
C LEU A 78 -6.24 5.22 -18.42
N GLN A 79 -5.33 5.15 -17.45
CA GLN A 79 -3.93 5.57 -17.65
C GLN A 79 -3.18 4.60 -18.59
N TYR A 80 -3.44 3.30 -18.48
CA TYR A 80 -2.89 2.28 -19.38
C TYR A 80 -3.39 2.46 -20.82
N TRP A 81 -4.69 2.68 -21.01
CA TRP A 81 -5.30 2.96 -22.32
C TRP A 81 -4.84 4.30 -22.91
N SER A 82 -4.54 5.30 -22.07
CA SER A 82 -3.99 6.58 -22.52
C SER A 82 -2.58 6.45 -23.12
N LEU A 83 -1.72 5.59 -22.57
CA LEU A 83 -0.40 5.34 -23.12
C LEU A 83 -0.48 4.48 -24.39
N LEU A 84 -1.40 3.51 -24.42
CA LEU A 84 -1.63 2.66 -25.58
C LEU A 84 -2.13 3.48 -26.79
N THR A 85 -3.12 4.36 -26.59
CA THR A 85 -3.66 5.22 -27.67
C THR A 85 -2.62 6.17 -28.25
N GLN A 86 -1.75 6.75 -27.41
CA GLN A 86 -0.65 7.59 -27.88
C GLN A 86 0.37 6.81 -28.75
N HIS A 87 0.67 5.57 -28.38
CA HIS A 87 1.56 4.72 -29.17
C HIS A 87 0.99 4.39 -30.55
N TRP A 88 -0.30 4.06 -30.64
CA TRP A 88 -0.98 3.79 -31.92
C TRP A 88 -1.11 5.03 -32.81
N LEU A 89 -1.39 6.20 -32.24
CA LEU A 89 -1.50 7.46 -33.00
C LEU A 89 -0.15 7.91 -33.59
N LEU A 90 0.94 7.75 -32.85
CA LEU A 90 2.29 8.03 -33.35
C LEU A 90 2.75 7.02 -34.41
N ALA A 91 2.34 5.76 -34.31
CA ALA A 91 2.61 4.75 -35.33
C ALA A 91 1.83 5.01 -36.63
N ALA A 92 0.53 5.33 -36.53
CA ALA A 92 -0.34 5.56 -37.69
C ALA A 92 0.03 6.82 -38.50
N SER A 93 0.46 7.89 -37.82
CA SER A 93 0.92 9.12 -38.47
C SER A 93 2.20 8.92 -39.28
N ARG A 94 3.08 8.00 -38.86
CA ARG A 94 4.32 7.66 -39.56
C ARG A 94 4.07 6.85 -40.84
N SER A 95 3.05 5.98 -40.85
CA SER A 95 2.65 5.23 -42.05
C SER A 95 1.98 6.09 -43.12
N LEU A 96 1.36 7.21 -42.75
CA LEU A 96 0.68 8.10 -43.70
C LEU A 96 1.66 9.04 -44.44
N GLN A 97 2.84 9.30 -43.88
CA GLN A 97 3.87 10.13 -44.53
C GLN A 97 4.67 9.36 -45.60
N SER A 98 4.82 8.04 -45.49
CA SER A 98 5.54 7.22 -46.48
C SER A 98 4.73 6.92 -47.75
N GLY A 99 3.38 6.98 -47.67
CA GLY A 99 2.49 6.79 -48.83
C GLY A 99 2.30 8.03 -49.71
N ARG A 100 2.77 9.21 -49.28
CA ARG A 100 2.59 10.49 -50.00
C ARG A 100 3.79 10.87 -50.90
N GLN A 101 4.83 10.05 -50.93
CA GLN A 101 6.07 10.26 -51.70
C GLN A 101 6.22 9.26 -52.86
N ARG A 102 5.11 8.67 -53.34
CA ARG A 102 5.06 7.89 -54.58
C ARG A 102 4.04 8.48 -55.53
#